data_AF-A0A5C6A980-F1
#
_entry.id   AF-A0A5C6A980-F1
#
_cell.length_a   1.000
_cell.length_b   1.000
_cell.length_c   1.000
_cell.angle_alpha   90.00
_cell.angle_beta   90.00
_cell.angle_gamma   90.00
#
_symmetry.space_group_name_H-M   'P 1'
#
loop_
_entity.id
_entity.type
_entity.pdbx_description
1 polymer ?
#
loop_
_entity_poly.entity_id
_entity_poly.type
_entity_poly.pdbx_seq_one_letter_code
_entity_poly.pdbx_strand_id
1 'polypeptide(L)'
;MLGPVFNREASVVPKRAATYLTRGIYLMTLFLLLCTGYLVLDGSRSLVANSDTAKFGGWMFRLLAPLQLVILSALAAVGSASNVAQEKDRRTLLLMLMTRLSGFEIVAGKATATLLSPLTLLVISLPLFLTLPLMGGVSPNQVFAVYLVTLVSVLVSAAMGTVVALWREKTFQSIALTVLALLLLVAGGEIVAAMGSPYSRWATAISAPRAMVAATNSHAGIASLMQTGAGWFVIFGSGLAATVIAIGVKQVRVWNPSREVRLKAPEPETSEEFQRDAAVEAAVRVGENKPFEGPASWKVRQPRHVWDNPILWREVRTWAYGRKILLIRAVFVLIFALIASAVWYQVQSGVAMEPSGRIGRAFPAVTIPVAALGVISLVLVNALAVTSITGERDGLALDLLLVTDLRPREFIFGKLLGVMYAAKELILLPLALIVYLGFAGVMTMENMRYAILAGVGLYVFVTMLGVHSGLNYVSGRTATLASLGTVFFLCVGIAICMTIMVSFRGAFQLQLAPFLVMILGGGAALFAALGWRNPSSAIFTASFALPLITFYAITQFLLQTDHLYVAAALLVGYGFTTAAMMIPALSEFDVSLESDRGDGVSGATKGGPAVVGAATPEPTV
;
A
#
# COMPACT_ATOMS: atom_id res chain seq x y z
N MET A 1 -6.50 -7.45 -31.29
CA MET A 1 -6.56 -8.71 -30.51
C MET A 1 -6.77 -8.51 -29.00
N LEU A 2 -6.19 -7.49 -28.36
CA LEU A 2 -6.38 -7.21 -26.90
C LEU A 2 -7.45 -6.13 -26.59
N GLY A 3 -8.25 -5.75 -27.59
CA GLY A 3 -9.31 -4.74 -27.47
C GLY A 3 -8.83 -3.27 -27.55
N PRO A 4 -9.76 -2.31 -27.68
CA PRO A 4 -9.45 -0.88 -27.83
C PRO A 4 -8.89 -0.24 -26.55
N VAL A 5 -9.19 -0.83 -25.39
CA VAL A 5 -8.71 -0.38 -24.08
C VAL A 5 -7.19 -0.41 -24.00
N PHE A 6 -6.57 -1.52 -24.41
CA PHE A 6 -5.12 -1.65 -24.42
C PHE A 6 -4.46 -0.67 -25.39
N ASN A 7 -5.02 -0.51 -26.60
CA ASN A 7 -4.48 0.39 -27.62
C ASN A 7 -4.44 1.85 -27.13
N ARG A 8 -5.48 2.30 -26.41
CA ARG A 8 -5.50 3.63 -25.81
C ARG A 8 -4.40 3.78 -24.75
N GLU A 9 -4.27 2.84 -23.84
CA GLU A 9 -3.25 2.93 -22.77
C GLU A 9 -1.83 2.84 -23.33
N ALA A 10 -1.59 1.94 -24.28
CA ALA A 10 -0.28 1.77 -24.93
C ALA A 10 0.15 3.02 -25.72
N SER A 11 -0.79 3.81 -26.26
CA SER A 11 -0.47 5.06 -26.97
C SER A 11 -0.33 6.27 -26.05
N VAL A 12 -0.97 6.26 -24.87
CA VAL A 12 -0.98 7.40 -23.93
C VAL A 12 0.13 7.28 -22.88
N VAL A 13 0.37 6.10 -22.30
CA VAL A 13 1.31 5.90 -21.19
C VAL A 13 2.76 6.32 -21.54
N PRO A 14 3.31 6.00 -22.73
CA PRO A 14 4.67 6.39 -23.09
C PRO A 14 4.86 7.91 -23.19
N LYS A 15 3.81 8.68 -23.47
CA LYS A 15 3.88 10.14 -23.66
C LYS A 15 3.97 10.93 -22.35
N ARG A 16 3.78 10.28 -21.20
CA ARG A 16 3.79 10.95 -19.89
C ARG A 16 5.21 11.10 -19.36
N ALA A 17 5.60 12.33 -18.99
CA ALA A 17 6.90 12.61 -18.37
C ALA A 17 7.18 11.75 -17.12
N ALA A 18 6.16 11.50 -16.31
CA ALA A 18 6.24 10.65 -15.13
C ALA A 18 6.71 9.21 -15.44
N THR A 19 6.42 8.69 -16.65
CA THR A 19 6.88 7.37 -17.08
C THR A 19 8.40 7.35 -17.26
N TYR A 20 9.00 8.43 -17.79
CA TYR A 20 10.46 8.54 -17.93
C TYR A 20 11.13 8.70 -16.56
N LEU A 21 10.54 9.52 -15.69
CA LEU A 21 11.05 9.72 -14.33
C LEU A 21 11.06 8.43 -13.52
N THR A 22 9.95 7.68 -13.52
CA THR A 22 9.86 6.39 -12.80
C THR A 22 10.88 5.36 -13.29
N ARG A 23 11.12 5.30 -14.60
CA ARG A 23 12.16 4.45 -15.21
C ARG A 23 13.56 4.85 -14.76
N GLY A 24 13.86 6.15 -14.79
CA GLY A 24 15.13 6.71 -14.36
C GLY A 24 15.40 6.43 -12.88
N ILE A 25 14.43 6.74 -12.01
CA ILE A 25 14.54 6.50 -10.56
C ILE A 25 14.77 5.02 -10.26
N TYR A 26 14.00 4.12 -10.88
CA TYR A 26 14.13 2.69 -10.66
C TYR A 26 15.52 2.16 -11.04
N LEU A 27 15.98 2.49 -12.26
CA LEU A 27 17.30 2.05 -12.73
C LEU A 27 18.43 2.67 -11.90
N MET A 28 18.34 3.97 -11.60
CA MET A 28 19.33 4.66 -10.76
C MET A 28 19.39 4.07 -9.35
N THR A 29 18.25 3.67 -8.78
CA THR A 29 18.22 3.03 -7.46
C THR A 29 18.98 1.70 -7.49
N LEU A 30 18.69 0.83 -8.47
CA LEU A 30 19.41 -0.45 -8.60
C LEU A 30 20.90 -0.26 -8.94
N PHE A 31 21.23 0.74 -9.75
CA PHE A 31 22.61 1.06 -10.10
C PHE A 31 23.38 1.60 -8.89
N LEU A 32 22.80 2.55 -8.14
CA LEU A 32 23.39 3.06 -6.89
C LEU A 32 23.60 1.93 -5.89
N LEU A 33 22.66 0.99 -5.78
CA LEU A 33 22.83 -0.20 -4.95
C LEU A 33 24.02 -1.06 -5.38
N LEU A 34 24.21 -1.27 -6.68
CA LEU A 34 25.36 -1.98 -7.23
C LEU A 34 26.68 -1.23 -6.93
N CYS A 35 26.73 0.08 -7.18
CA CYS A 35 27.89 0.92 -6.87
C CYS A 35 28.21 0.91 -5.39
N THR A 36 27.18 0.95 -4.53
CA THR A 36 27.33 0.84 -3.08
C THR A 36 28.07 -0.45 -2.76
N GLY A 37 27.55 -1.58 -3.21
CA GLY A 37 28.14 -2.89 -2.97
C GLY A 37 29.60 -2.97 -3.42
N TYR A 38 29.93 -2.37 -4.57
CA TYR A 38 31.29 -2.34 -5.08
C TYR A 38 32.24 -1.55 -4.17
N LEU A 39 31.87 -0.31 -3.82
CA LEU A 39 32.65 0.55 -2.94
C LEU A 39 32.91 -0.11 -1.57
N VAL A 40 31.93 -0.89 -1.08
CA VAL A 40 32.12 -1.58 0.18
C VAL A 40 33.17 -2.68 0.09
N LEU A 41 33.10 -3.49 -0.96
CA LEU A 41 34.04 -4.59 -1.10
C LEU A 41 35.45 -4.09 -1.29
N ASP A 42 35.66 -3.14 -2.21
CA ASP A 42 36.98 -2.55 -2.45
C ASP A 42 37.57 -1.94 -1.17
N GLY A 43 36.73 -1.33 -0.35
CA GLY A 43 37.09 -0.81 0.96
C GLY A 43 37.48 -1.83 2.03
N SER A 44 36.99 -3.06 1.91
CA SER A 44 37.22 -4.13 2.89
C SER A 44 38.29 -5.13 2.45
N ARG A 45 38.45 -5.31 1.13
CA ARG A 45 39.42 -6.20 0.48
C ARG A 45 39.69 -5.65 -0.92
N SER A 46 40.96 -5.39 -1.25
CA SER A 46 41.31 -4.99 -2.62
C SER A 46 40.95 -6.12 -3.59
N LEU A 47 40.11 -5.81 -4.59
CA LEU A 47 39.59 -6.75 -5.60
C LEU A 47 40.65 -7.12 -6.64
N VAL A 48 41.88 -7.42 -6.22
CA VAL A 48 43.00 -7.75 -7.13
C VAL A 48 42.83 -9.15 -7.73
N ALA A 49 42.18 -10.07 -6.99
CA ALA A 49 41.98 -11.45 -7.45
C ALA A 49 40.63 -11.63 -8.16
N ASN A 50 40.65 -12.25 -9.34
CA ASN A 50 39.45 -12.59 -10.13
C ASN A 50 38.39 -13.39 -9.34
N SER A 51 38.80 -14.14 -8.30
CA SER A 51 37.89 -14.88 -7.42
C SER A 51 37.00 -13.96 -6.58
N ASP A 52 37.51 -12.82 -6.15
CA ASP A 52 36.77 -11.92 -5.27
C ASP A 52 35.75 -11.08 -6.05
N THR A 53 36.08 -10.69 -7.28
CA THR A 53 35.14 -10.10 -8.24
C THR A 53 33.99 -11.07 -8.57
N ALA A 54 34.29 -12.37 -8.72
CA ALA A 54 33.26 -13.38 -8.96
C ALA A 54 32.33 -13.57 -7.75
N LYS A 55 32.87 -13.58 -6.53
CA LYS A 55 32.03 -13.63 -5.32
C LYS A 55 31.13 -12.39 -5.25
N PHE A 56 31.65 -11.20 -5.52
CA PHE A 56 30.89 -9.96 -5.53
C PHE A 56 29.68 -10.03 -6.47
N GLY A 57 29.90 -10.44 -7.72
CA GLY A 57 28.82 -10.61 -8.70
C GLY A 57 27.72 -11.52 -8.18
N GLY A 58 28.09 -12.65 -7.57
CA GLY A 58 27.15 -13.58 -6.92
C GLY A 58 26.38 -12.97 -5.74
N TRP A 59 27.05 -12.23 -4.85
CA TRP A 59 26.41 -11.55 -3.72
C TRP A 59 25.42 -10.47 -4.18
N MET A 60 25.83 -9.61 -5.12
CA MET A 60 24.96 -8.58 -5.69
C MET A 60 23.75 -9.17 -6.41
N PHE A 61 23.95 -10.25 -7.15
CA PHE A 61 22.85 -10.93 -7.82
C PHE A 61 21.81 -11.49 -6.84
N ARG A 62 22.25 -12.17 -5.77
CA ARG A 62 21.37 -12.67 -4.71
C ARG A 62 20.66 -11.57 -3.92
N LEU A 63 21.19 -10.36 -3.96
CA LEU A 63 20.61 -9.18 -3.30
C LEU A 63 19.60 -8.46 -4.21
N LEU A 64 19.96 -8.17 -5.45
CA LEU A 64 19.15 -7.41 -6.40
C LEU A 64 17.96 -8.22 -6.94
N ALA A 65 18.13 -9.53 -7.14
CA ALA A 65 17.07 -10.41 -7.68
C ALA A 65 15.77 -10.43 -6.83
N PRO A 66 15.80 -10.72 -5.52
CA PRO A 66 14.60 -10.67 -4.68
C PRO A 66 14.06 -9.25 -4.50
N LEU A 67 14.93 -8.22 -4.51
CA LEU A 67 14.51 -6.83 -4.46
C LEU A 67 13.65 -6.45 -5.67
N GLN A 68 14.12 -6.81 -6.87
CA GLN A 68 13.38 -6.62 -8.12
C GLN A 68 12.03 -7.35 -8.08
N LEU A 69 12.00 -8.59 -7.57
CA LEU A 69 10.77 -9.36 -7.44
C LEU A 69 9.73 -8.61 -6.58
N VAL A 70 10.13 -8.15 -5.39
CA VAL A 70 9.24 -7.47 -4.45
C VAL A 70 8.71 -6.17 -5.04
N ILE A 71 9.59 -5.34 -5.61
CA ILE A 71 9.20 -4.04 -6.18
C ILE A 71 8.22 -4.23 -7.34
N LEU A 72 8.54 -5.09 -8.31
CA LEU A 72 7.73 -5.24 -9.51
C LEU A 72 6.41 -5.97 -9.25
N SER A 73 6.39 -6.99 -8.37
CA SER A 73 5.16 -7.67 -7.99
C SER A 73 4.21 -6.75 -7.20
N ALA A 74 4.75 -5.95 -6.26
CA ALA A 74 3.95 -4.96 -5.53
C ALA A 74 3.38 -3.88 -6.46
N LEU A 75 4.19 -3.35 -7.38
CA LEU A 75 3.74 -2.37 -8.37
C LEU A 75 2.64 -2.95 -9.27
N ALA A 76 2.78 -4.20 -9.70
CA ALA A 76 1.78 -4.90 -10.50
C ALA A 76 0.49 -5.14 -9.72
N ALA A 77 0.56 -5.61 -8.48
CA ALA A 77 -0.61 -5.90 -7.63
C ALA A 77 -1.39 -4.63 -7.27
N VAL A 78 -0.71 -3.62 -6.75
CA VAL A 78 -1.32 -2.35 -6.32
C VAL A 78 -1.76 -1.54 -7.53
N GLY A 79 -0.93 -1.46 -8.57
CA GLY A 79 -1.22 -0.69 -9.79
C GLY A 79 -2.43 -1.23 -10.55
N SER A 80 -2.52 -2.56 -10.70
CA SER A 80 -3.68 -3.18 -11.38
C SER A 80 -4.97 -3.06 -10.56
N ALA A 81 -4.92 -3.28 -9.25
CA ALA A 81 -6.08 -3.14 -8.38
C ALA A 81 -6.58 -1.68 -8.34
N SER A 82 -5.66 -0.72 -8.27
CA SER A 82 -5.99 0.71 -8.23
C SER A 82 -6.56 1.20 -9.55
N ASN A 83 -5.97 0.82 -10.69
CA ASN A 83 -6.44 1.28 -12.00
C ASN A 83 -7.88 0.84 -12.29
N VAL A 84 -8.23 -0.41 -11.95
CA VAL A 84 -9.61 -0.90 -12.10
C VAL A 84 -10.55 -0.22 -11.11
N ALA A 85 -10.13 -0.04 -9.87
CA ALA A 85 -10.96 0.57 -8.85
C ALA A 85 -11.26 2.05 -9.14
N GLN A 86 -10.31 2.81 -9.69
CA GLN A 86 -10.57 4.19 -10.13
C GLN A 86 -11.67 4.29 -11.19
N GLU A 87 -11.76 3.32 -12.09
CA GLU A 87 -12.81 3.30 -13.11
C GLU A 87 -14.17 2.95 -12.53
N LYS A 88 -14.19 2.20 -11.44
CA LYS A 88 -15.41 1.98 -10.66
C LYS A 88 -15.83 3.25 -9.94
N ASP A 89 -14.90 3.91 -9.24
CA ASP A 89 -15.17 5.15 -8.51
C ASP A 89 -15.70 6.24 -9.46
N ARG A 90 -15.09 6.38 -10.64
CA ARG A 90 -15.51 7.33 -11.68
C ARG A 90 -16.75 6.88 -12.48
N ARG A 91 -17.36 5.74 -12.15
CA ARG A 91 -18.48 5.11 -12.87
C ARG A 91 -18.23 4.81 -14.36
N THR A 92 -16.98 4.83 -14.82
CA THR A 92 -16.62 4.57 -16.22
C THR A 92 -16.60 3.08 -16.55
N LEU A 93 -16.40 2.20 -15.56
CA LEU A 93 -16.52 0.75 -15.76
C LEU A 93 -17.92 0.36 -16.23
N LEU A 94 -18.96 0.97 -15.67
CA LEU A 94 -20.35 0.72 -16.04
C LEU A 94 -20.64 1.17 -17.47
N LEU A 95 -20.09 2.32 -17.90
CA LEU A 95 -20.15 2.78 -19.29
C LEU A 95 -19.52 1.75 -20.25
N MET A 96 -18.34 1.23 -19.92
CA MET A 96 -17.69 0.19 -20.75
C MET A 96 -18.53 -1.09 -20.82
N LEU A 97 -19.18 -1.50 -19.73
CA LEU A 97 -20.04 -2.69 -19.69
C LEU A 97 -21.33 -2.55 -20.51
N MET A 98 -21.78 -1.33 -20.79
CA MET A 98 -22.93 -1.06 -21.68
C MET A 98 -22.55 -1.07 -23.17
N THR A 99 -21.26 -0.98 -23.50
CA THR A 99 -20.80 -1.05 -24.90
C THR A 99 -20.73 -2.49 -25.42
N ARG A 100 -20.50 -2.66 -26.73
CA ARG A 100 -20.37 -3.98 -27.39
C ARG A 100 -19.07 -4.74 -27.06
N LEU A 101 -18.34 -4.35 -26.03
CA LEU A 101 -17.10 -5.02 -25.61
C LEU A 101 -17.37 -6.36 -24.93
N SER A 102 -16.60 -7.37 -25.33
CA SER A 102 -16.61 -8.69 -24.68
C SER A 102 -15.97 -8.63 -23.29
N GLY A 103 -16.36 -9.55 -22.40
CA GLY A 103 -15.73 -9.66 -21.08
C GLY A 103 -14.22 -9.86 -21.16
N PHE A 104 -13.75 -10.59 -22.17
CA PHE A 104 -12.32 -10.80 -22.41
C PHE A 104 -11.59 -9.49 -22.74
N GLU A 105 -12.12 -8.67 -23.66
CA GLU A 105 -11.52 -7.38 -24.03
C GLU A 105 -11.44 -6.41 -22.86
N ILE A 106 -12.41 -6.47 -21.93
CA ILE A 106 -12.39 -5.64 -20.72
C ILE A 106 -11.33 -6.17 -19.75
N VAL A 107 -11.40 -7.44 -19.34
CA VAL A 107 -10.53 -7.97 -18.27
C VAL A 107 -9.09 -8.11 -18.75
N ALA A 108 -8.85 -8.78 -19.88
CA ALA A 108 -7.51 -9.00 -20.40
C ALA A 108 -6.89 -7.68 -20.92
N GLY A 109 -7.70 -6.80 -21.52
CA GLY A 109 -7.25 -5.47 -21.96
C GLY A 109 -6.79 -4.60 -20.79
N LYS A 110 -7.48 -4.64 -19.64
CA LYS A 110 -7.06 -3.94 -18.42
C LYS A 110 -5.83 -4.57 -17.77
N ALA A 111 -5.80 -5.89 -17.65
CA ALA A 111 -4.64 -6.59 -17.09
C ALA A 111 -3.37 -6.28 -17.89
N THR A 112 -3.43 -6.39 -19.22
CA THR A 112 -2.30 -6.09 -20.11
C THR A 112 -1.89 -4.60 -20.08
N ALA A 113 -2.86 -3.67 -20.03
CA ALA A 113 -2.55 -2.24 -19.89
C ALA A 113 -1.81 -1.96 -18.57
N THR A 114 -2.23 -2.57 -17.47
CA THR A 114 -1.57 -2.40 -16.16
C THR A 114 -0.17 -3.01 -16.11
N LEU A 115 0.08 -4.05 -16.91
CA LEU A 115 1.38 -4.72 -17.02
C LEU A 115 2.43 -3.89 -17.77
N LEU A 116 2.03 -2.90 -18.59
CA LEU A 116 2.97 -2.08 -19.37
C LEU A 116 4.04 -1.42 -18.47
N SER A 117 3.63 -0.85 -17.33
CA SER A 117 4.55 -0.20 -16.40
C SER A 117 5.59 -1.19 -15.82
N PRO A 118 5.22 -2.25 -15.08
CA PRO A 118 6.19 -3.18 -14.50
C PRO A 118 7.00 -3.94 -15.56
N LEU A 119 6.45 -4.27 -16.72
CA LEU A 119 7.21 -4.91 -17.81
C LEU A 119 8.29 -3.99 -18.37
N THR A 120 8.01 -2.70 -18.54
CA THR A 120 9.04 -1.75 -19.00
C THR A 120 10.17 -1.61 -17.99
N LEU A 121 9.87 -1.59 -16.69
CA LEU A 121 10.88 -1.57 -15.63
C LEU A 121 11.71 -2.87 -15.62
N LEU A 122 11.08 -4.03 -15.80
CA LEU A 122 11.78 -5.31 -15.93
C LEU A 122 12.78 -5.24 -17.09
N VAL A 123 12.36 -4.84 -18.29
CA VAL A 123 13.24 -4.75 -19.47
C VAL A 123 14.38 -3.73 -19.26
N ILE A 124 14.11 -2.57 -18.66
CA ILE A 124 15.12 -1.52 -18.46
C ILE A 124 16.20 -1.93 -17.46
N SER A 125 15.88 -2.79 -16.48
CA SER A 125 16.89 -3.34 -15.56
C SER A 125 17.75 -4.45 -16.16
N LEU A 126 17.34 -5.07 -17.29
CA LEU A 126 18.04 -6.22 -17.86
C LEU A 126 19.52 -5.94 -18.21
N PRO A 127 19.87 -4.81 -18.85
CA PRO A 127 21.28 -4.46 -19.09
C PRO A 127 22.10 -4.37 -17.80
N LEU A 128 21.51 -3.83 -16.72
CA LEU A 128 22.17 -3.74 -15.42
C LEU A 128 22.44 -5.13 -14.83
N PHE A 129 21.49 -6.06 -14.90
CA PHE A 129 21.72 -7.42 -14.41
C PHE A 129 22.70 -8.22 -15.28
N LEU A 130 22.78 -7.94 -16.58
CA LEU A 130 23.74 -8.56 -17.49
C LEU A 130 25.18 -8.11 -17.28
N THR A 131 25.43 -7.05 -16.50
CA THR A 131 26.81 -6.72 -16.08
C THR A 131 27.33 -7.68 -15.00
N LEU A 132 26.44 -8.30 -14.20
CA LEU A 132 26.85 -9.19 -13.10
C LEU A 132 27.57 -10.45 -13.59
N PRO A 133 27.11 -11.15 -14.65
CA PRO A 133 27.87 -12.25 -15.25
C PRO A 133 29.27 -11.84 -15.74
N LEU A 134 29.47 -10.59 -16.17
CA LEU A 134 30.79 -10.09 -16.60
C LEU A 134 31.77 -9.99 -15.44
N MET A 135 31.28 -9.82 -14.20
CA MET A 135 32.08 -9.82 -12.98
C MET A 135 32.45 -11.24 -12.51
N GLY A 136 31.81 -12.27 -13.07
CA GLY A 136 31.96 -13.67 -12.67
C GLY A 136 31.01 -14.10 -11.55
N GLY A 137 30.97 -15.41 -11.26
CA GLY A 137 30.16 -16.00 -10.18
C GLY A 137 28.64 -16.10 -10.44
N VAL A 138 28.15 -15.54 -11.56
CA VAL A 138 26.77 -15.65 -12.03
C VAL A 138 26.79 -16.04 -13.50
N SER A 139 25.97 -17.01 -13.88
CA SER A 139 25.81 -17.36 -15.30
C SER A 139 24.71 -16.49 -15.96
N PRO A 140 24.84 -16.12 -17.24
CA PRO A 140 23.77 -15.41 -17.96
C PRO A 140 22.43 -16.14 -17.90
N ASN A 141 22.47 -17.48 -17.88
CA ASN A 141 21.31 -18.33 -17.74
C ASN A 141 20.57 -18.15 -16.39
N GLN A 142 21.30 -17.90 -15.30
CA GLN A 142 20.69 -17.57 -14.00
C GLN A 142 19.93 -16.25 -14.07
N VAL A 143 20.48 -15.25 -14.78
CA VAL A 143 19.80 -13.97 -14.99
C VAL A 143 18.48 -14.20 -15.71
N PHE A 144 18.46 -14.94 -16.82
CA PHE A 144 17.20 -15.26 -17.52
C PHE A 144 16.20 -16.05 -16.66
N ALA A 145 16.67 -16.99 -15.83
CA ALA A 145 15.83 -17.73 -14.89
C ALA A 145 15.15 -16.81 -13.87
N VAL A 146 15.91 -15.90 -13.25
CA VAL A 146 15.39 -14.89 -12.31
C VAL A 146 14.39 -13.96 -12.99
N TYR A 147 14.67 -13.53 -14.22
CA TYR A 147 13.78 -12.68 -14.99
C TYR A 147 12.47 -13.40 -15.35
N LEU A 148 12.52 -14.69 -15.67
CA LEU A 148 11.33 -15.49 -15.96
C LEU A 148 10.46 -15.69 -14.71
N VAL A 149 11.06 -15.99 -13.55
CA VAL A 149 10.34 -16.09 -12.27
C VAL A 149 9.71 -14.74 -11.90
N THR A 150 10.44 -13.63 -12.11
CA THR A 150 9.95 -12.27 -11.86
C THR A 150 8.77 -11.94 -12.79
N LEU A 151 8.89 -12.25 -14.08
CA LEU A 151 7.84 -12.04 -15.07
C LEU A 151 6.55 -12.76 -14.67
N VAL A 152 6.63 -14.05 -14.35
CA VAL A 152 5.46 -14.84 -13.94
C VAL A 152 4.85 -14.30 -12.64
N SER A 153 5.68 -13.88 -11.68
CA SER A 153 5.19 -13.27 -10.43
C SER A 153 4.45 -11.96 -10.68
N VAL A 154 4.94 -11.13 -11.61
CA VAL A 154 4.28 -9.90 -12.05
C VAL A 154 2.96 -10.20 -12.75
N LEU A 155 2.90 -11.24 -13.60
CA LEU A 155 1.66 -11.67 -14.25
C LEU A 155 0.61 -12.14 -13.24
N VAL A 156 0.99 -13.01 -12.29
CA VAL A 156 0.09 -13.47 -11.20
C VAL A 156 -0.42 -12.29 -10.38
N SER A 157 0.48 -11.36 -10.03
CA SER A 157 0.14 -10.17 -9.24
C SER A 157 -0.86 -9.27 -9.97
N ALA A 158 -0.66 -9.02 -11.26
CA ALA A 158 -1.58 -8.22 -12.08
C ALA A 158 -2.92 -8.91 -12.33
N ALA A 159 -2.91 -10.24 -12.56
CA ALA A 159 -4.12 -11.03 -12.73
C ALA A 159 -4.99 -11.02 -11.46
N MET A 160 -4.39 -11.28 -10.30
CA MET A 160 -5.09 -11.19 -9.02
C MET A 160 -5.58 -9.77 -8.75
N GLY A 161 -4.72 -8.77 -8.96
CA GLY A 161 -5.03 -7.36 -8.81
C GLY A 161 -6.26 -6.90 -9.59
N THR A 162 -6.28 -7.18 -10.90
CA THR A 162 -7.40 -6.83 -11.76
C THR A 162 -8.70 -7.56 -11.40
N VAL A 163 -8.65 -8.87 -11.19
CA VAL A 163 -9.86 -9.67 -10.96
C VAL A 163 -10.48 -9.38 -9.60
N VAL A 164 -9.68 -9.25 -8.55
CA VAL A 164 -10.18 -8.87 -7.22
C VAL A 164 -10.76 -7.45 -7.25
N ALA A 165 -10.17 -6.52 -8.00
CA ALA A 165 -10.74 -5.18 -8.17
C ALA A 165 -12.05 -5.17 -8.96
N LEU A 166 -12.22 -6.07 -9.93
CA LEU A 166 -13.51 -6.26 -10.62
C LEU A 166 -14.59 -6.89 -9.73
N TRP A 167 -14.19 -7.66 -8.73
CA TRP A 167 -15.09 -8.25 -7.74
C TRP A 167 -15.50 -7.28 -6.63
N ARG A 168 -14.59 -6.39 -6.22
CA ARG A 168 -14.78 -5.48 -5.07
C ARG A 168 -15.26 -4.10 -5.49
N GLU A 169 -16.08 -3.48 -4.67
CA GLU A 169 -16.63 -2.14 -4.91
C GLU A 169 -15.65 -1.05 -4.50
N LYS A 170 -14.97 -1.22 -3.36
CA LYS A 170 -14.08 -0.19 -2.79
C LYS A 170 -12.61 -0.46 -3.13
N THR A 171 -11.89 0.57 -3.56
CA THR A 171 -10.44 0.57 -3.83
C THR A 171 -9.61 -0.10 -2.74
N PHE A 172 -9.82 0.27 -1.48
CA PHE A 172 -9.12 -0.34 -0.35
C PHE A 172 -9.32 -1.85 -0.30
N GLN A 173 -10.57 -2.31 -0.46
CA GLN A 173 -10.85 -3.74 -0.38
C GLN A 173 -10.16 -4.51 -1.51
N SER A 174 -10.10 -3.90 -2.70
CA SER A 174 -9.38 -4.45 -3.85
C SER A 174 -7.89 -4.60 -3.55
N ILE A 175 -7.23 -3.53 -3.11
CA ILE A 175 -5.78 -3.53 -2.83
C ILE A 175 -5.43 -4.45 -1.65
N ALA A 176 -6.21 -4.38 -0.56
CA ALA A 176 -5.96 -5.20 0.63
C ALA A 176 -6.08 -6.69 0.31
N LEU A 177 -7.16 -7.11 -0.37
CA LEU A 177 -7.36 -8.52 -0.68
C LEU A 177 -6.35 -9.06 -1.69
N THR A 178 -5.83 -8.23 -2.60
CA THR A 178 -4.82 -8.68 -3.57
C THR A 178 -3.48 -8.93 -2.89
N VAL A 179 -3.04 -8.00 -2.04
CA VAL A 179 -1.84 -8.16 -1.22
C VAL A 179 -1.98 -9.36 -0.28
N LEU A 180 -3.11 -9.47 0.43
CA LEU A 180 -3.37 -10.61 1.32
C LEU A 180 -3.41 -11.95 0.58
N ALA A 181 -4.01 -12.01 -0.62
CA ALA A 181 -4.04 -13.23 -1.42
C ALA A 181 -2.65 -13.64 -1.91
N LEU A 182 -1.80 -12.68 -2.32
CA LEU A 182 -0.41 -12.96 -2.69
C LEU A 182 0.40 -13.47 -1.49
N LEU A 183 0.20 -12.89 -0.31
CA LEU A 183 0.84 -13.34 0.93
C LEU A 183 0.35 -14.73 1.35
N LEU A 184 -0.93 -15.04 1.15
CA LEU A 184 -1.45 -16.39 1.37
C LEU A 184 -0.83 -17.42 0.42
N LEU A 185 -0.52 -17.07 -0.83
CA LEU A 185 0.22 -17.96 -1.73
C LEU A 185 1.63 -18.22 -1.19
N VAL A 186 2.33 -17.17 -0.73
CA VAL A 186 3.65 -17.33 -0.09
C VAL A 186 3.54 -18.24 1.15
N ALA A 187 2.61 -17.95 2.06
CA ALA A 187 2.37 -18.74 3.26
C ALA A 187 1.99 -20.19 2.93
N GLY A 188 1.16 -20.42 1.91
CA GLY A 188 0.82 -21.75 1.42
C GLY A 188 2.06 -22.53 0.99
N GLY A 189 2.98 -21.90 0.25
CA GLY A 189 4.25 -22.55 -0.09
C GLY A 189 5.17 -22.79 1.11
N GLU A 190 5.18 -21.90 2.13
CA GLU A 190 5.86 -22.13 3.41
C GLU A 190 5.31 -23.36 4.15
N ILE A 191 3.99 -23.51 4.22
CA ILE A 191 3.34 -24.67 4.83
C ILE A 191 3.69 -25.96 4.08
N VAL A 192 3.59 -25.95 2.76
CA VAL A 192 3.92 -27.13 1.94
C VAL A 192 5.38 -27.54 2.10
N ALA A 193 6.30 -26.58 2.26
CA ALA A 193 7.70 -26.91 2.55
C ALA A 193 7.90 -27.52 3.94
N ALA A 194 7.13 -27.06 4.94
CA ALA A 194 7.20 -27.60 6.29
C ALA A 194 6.76 -29.07 6.37
N MET A 195 6.01 -29.57 5.37
CA MET A 195 5.61 -30.98 5.26
C MET A 195 6.77 -31.92 4.85
N GLY A 196 7.95 -31.38 4.52
CA GLY A 196 9.17 -32.14 4.30
C GLY A 196 9.59 -32.30 2.83
N SER A 197 10.68 -33.05 2.63
CA SER A 197 11.41 -33.19 1.35
C SER A 197 10.58 -33.57 0.12
N PRO A 198 9.61 -34.52 0.16
CA PRO A 198 8.86 -34.88 -1.06
C PRO A 198 8.01 -33.71 -1.59
N TYR A 199 7.64 -32.76 -0.74
CA TYR A 199 6.82 -31.61 -1.09
C TYR A 199 7.62 -30.35 -1.43
N SER A 200 8.95 -30.39 -1.31
CA SER A 200 9.81 -29.22 -1.57
C SER A 200 9.63 -28.65 -2.98
N ARG A 201 9.38 -29.49 -3.99
CA ARG A 201 9.12 -29.04 -5.38
C ARG A 201 7.80 -28.30 -5.50
N TRP A 202 6.76 -28.77 -4.81
CA TRP A 202 5.46 -28.10 -4.76
C TRP A 202 5.54 -26.79 -4.00
N ALA A 203 6.34 -26.74 -2.92
CA ALA A 203 6.60 -25.51 -2.20
C ALA A 203 7.26 -24.44 -3.08
N THR A 204 8.28 -24.83 -3.88
CA THR A 204 8.89 -23.93 -4.87
C THR A 204 7.93 -23.53 -5.98
N ALA A 205 6.97 -24.38 -6.35
CA ALA A 205 5.99 -24.07 -7.39
C ALA A 205 4.95 -23.02 -6.96
N ILE A 206 4.63 -22.96 -5.66
CA ILE A 206 3.61 -22.05 -5.11
C ILE A 206 4.23 -20.74 -4.62
N SER A 207 5.39 -20.79 -3.94
CA SER A 207 6.01 -19.62 -3.31
C SER A 207 7.01 -18.92 -4.23
N ALA A 208 6.70 -17.68 -4.63
CA ALA A 208 7.59 -16.86 -5.46
C ALA A 208 8.97 -16.56 -4.81
N PRO A 209 9.07 -16.25 -3.49
CA PRO A 209 10.37 -16.12 -2.82
C PRO A 209 11.24 -17.38 -2.91
N ARG A 210 10.64 -18.58 -2.76
CA ARG A 210 11.39 -19.84 -2.91
C ARG A 210 11.80 -20.10 -4.34
N ALA A 211 10.91 -19.85 -5.31
CA ALA A 211 11.24 -19.94 -6.72
C ALA A 211 12.40 -19.00 -7.10
N MET A 212 12.44 -17.81 -6.49
CA MET A 212 13.52 -16.84 -6.67
C MET A 212 14.85 -17.38 -6.14
N VAL A 213 14.88 -17.89 -4.90
CA VAL A 213 16.08 -18.51 -4.32
C VAL A 213 16.54 -19.70 -5.18
N ALA A 214 15.62 -20.55 -5.61
CA ALA A 214 15.92 -21.67 -6.50
C ALA A 214 16.53 -21.21 -7.83
N ALA A 215 15.98 -20.15 -8.45
CA ALA A 215 16.49 -19.57 -9.68
C ALA A 215 17.90 -18.99 -9.52
N THR A 216 18.18 -18.35 -8.38
CA THR A 216 19.54 -17.83 -8.10
C THR A 216 20.59 -18.92 -7.92
N ASN A 217 20.18 -20.15 -7.60
CA ASN A 217 21.07 -21.30 -7.40
C ASN A 217 21.14 -22.24 -8.64
N SER A 218 20.46 -21.91 -9.75
CA SER A 218 20.36 -22.77 -10.94
C SER A 218 21.63 -22.67 -11.79
N HIS A 219 22.59 -23.59 -11.63
CA HIS A 219 23.91 -23.47 -12.28
C HIS A 219 23.90 -23.81 -13.80
N ALA A 220 22.82 -24.36 -14.38
CA ALA A 220 22.86 -25.03 -15.70
C ALA A 220 21.69 -24.71 -16.66
N GLY A 221 21.38 -23.45 -16.94
CA GLY A 221 20.49 -23.12 -18.09
C GLY A 221 18.98 -23.26 -17.84
N ILE A 222 18.19 -22.95 -18.87
CA ILE A 222 16.71 -23.10 -18.87
C ILE A 222 16.31 -24.58 -18.65
N ALA A 223 17.12 -25.54 -19.12
CA ALA A 223 16.91 -26.97 -18.88
C ALA A 223 17.01 -27.35 -17.40
N SER A 224 17.89 -26.69 -16.63
CA SER A 224 17.99 -26.90 -15.17
C SER A 224 16.86 -26.26 -14.36
N LEU A 225 16.05 -25.41 -14.98
CA LEU A 225 14.95 -24.72 -14.29
C LEU A 225 13.91 -25.73 -13.75
N MET A 226 13.66 -26.81 -14.50
CA MET A 226 12.76 -27.88 -14.05
C MET A 226 13.36 -28.71 -12.91
N GLN A 227 14.69 -28.85 -12.87
CA GLN A 227 15.40 -29.58 -11.83
C GLN A 227 15.47 -28.79 -10.52
N THR A 228 15.60 -27.46 -10.59
CA THR A 228 15.66 -26.58 -9.42
C THR A 228 14.31 -26.26 -8.78
N GLY A 229 13.20 -26.65 -9.40
CA GLY A 229 11.85 -26.34 -8.90
C GLY A 229 11.28 -25.00 -9.42
N ALA A 230 12.14 -24.07 -9.86
CA ALA A 230 11.73 -22.77 -10.39
C ALA A 230 10.89 -22.91 -11.69
N GLY A 231 11.11 -23.94 -12.48
CA GLY A 231 10.34 -24.23 -13.69
C GLY A 231 8.89 -24.61 -13.38
N TRP A 232 8.68 -25.32 -12.27
CA TRP A 232 7.33 -25.64 -11.79
C TRP A 232 6.56 -24.38 -11.38
N PHE A 233 7.25 -23.40 -10.79
CA PHE A 233 6.66 -22.08 -10.51
C PHE A 233 6.23 -21.37 -11.80
N VAL A 234 7.04 -21.42 -12.86
CA VAL A 234 6.71 -20.80 -14.14
C VAL A 234 5.44 -21.40 -14.74
N ILE A 235 5.33 -22.74 -14.74
CA ILE A 235 4.15 -23.45 -15.27
C ILE A 235 2.93 -23.17 -14.39
N PHE A 236 3.04 -23.42 -13.08
CA PHE A 236 1.94 -23.26 -12.14
C PHE A 236 1.47 -21.80 -12.07
N GLY A 237 2.39 -20.85 -11.94
CA GLY A 237 2.08 -19.42 -11.89
C GLY A 237 1.44 -18.89 -13.17
N SER A 238 1.91 -19.33 -14.34
CA SER A 238 1.27 -18.97 -15.61
C SER A 238 -0.15 -19.54 -15.73
N GLY A 239 -0.33 -20.81 -15.33
CA GLY A 239 -1.64 -21.45 -15.26
C GLY A 239 -2.59 -20.77 -14.27
N LEU A 240 -2.08 -20.38 -13.10
CA LEU A 240 -2.83 -19.65 -12.08
C LEU A 240 -3.28 -18.28 -12.61
N ALA A 241 -2.38 -17.51 -13.22
CA ALA A 241 -2.70 -16.20 -13.80
C ALA A 241 -3.78 -16.33 -14.89
N ALA A 242 -3.66 -17.31 -15.79
CA ALA A 242 -4.65 -17.58 -16.82
C ALA A 242 -6.01 -17.98 -16.23
N THR A 243 -6.01 -18.84 -15.21
CA THR A 243 -7.24 -19.28 -14.53
C THR A 243 -7.94 -18.13 -13.83
N VAL A 244 -7.18 -17.29 -13.12
CA VAL A 244 -7.72 -16.10 -12.44
C VAL A 244 -8.35 -15.15 -13.46
N ILE A 245 -7.66 -14.86 -14.57
CA ILE A 245 -8.21 -14.03 -15.66
C ILE A 245 -9.48 -14.66 -16.24
N ALA A 246 -9.50 -15.97 -16.49
CA ALA A 246 -10.67 -16.67 -17.03
C ALA A 246 -11.88 -16.58 -16.08
N ILE A 247 -11.66 -16.72 -14.77
CA ILE A 247 -12.69 -16.50 -13.75
C ILE A 247 -13.20 -15.06 -13.82
N GLY A 248 -12.30 -14.08 -13.90
CA GLY A 248 -12.65 -12.67 -14.07
C GLY A 248 -13.51 -12.42 -15.29
N VAL A 249 -13.13 -12.97 -16.45
CA VAL A 249 -13.90 -12.84 -17.71
C VAL A 249 -15.29 -13.43 -17.58
N LYS A 250 -15.43 -14.61 -16.97
CA LYS A 250 -16.73 -15.28 -16.77
C LYS A 250 -17.63 -14.49 -15.82
N GLN A 251 -17.07 -13.89 -14.77
CA GLN A 251 -17.84 -13.30 -13.68
C GLN A 251 -18.01 -11.77 -13.79
N VAL A 252 -17.29 -11.07 -14.67
CA VAL A 252 -17.27 -9.59 -14.71
C VAL A 252 -18.66 -8.96 -14.84
N ARG A 253 -19.56 -9.57 -15.64
CA ARG A 253 -20.94 -9.09 -15.84
C ARG A 253 -21.90 -9.51 -14.72
N VAL A 254 -21.56 -10.57 -13.98
CA VAL A 254 -22.33 -11.03 -12.81
C VAL A 254 -22.01 -10.16 -11.60
N TRP A 255 -20.74 -9.83 -11.40
CA TRP A 255 -20.29 -9.00 -10.28
C TRP A 255 -20.65 -7.52 -10.42
N ASN A 256 -20.82 -7.02 -11.65
CA ASN A 256 -21.08 -5.61 -11.91
C ASN A 256 -22.41 -5.45 -12.68
N PRO A 257 -23.57 -5.72 -12.06
CA PRO A 257 -24.86 -5.55 -12.71
C PRO A 257 -25.14 -4.06 -12.96
N SER A 258 -25.48 -3.72 -14.20
CA SER A 258 -25.81 -2.35 -14.63
C SER A 258 -27.12 -1.78 -14.05
N ARG A 259 -27.81 -2.52 -13.16
CA ARG A 259 -29.15 -2.22 -12.64
C ARG A 259 -29.17 -1.51 -11.28
N GLU A 260 -28.02 -1.15 -10.70
CA GLU A 260 -27.98 -0.40 -9.42
C GLU A 260 -28.42 1.06 -9.54
N VAL A 261 -28.67 1.58 -10.75
CA VAL A 261 -29.43 2.82 -10.96
C VAL A 261 -30.94 2.51 -10.89
N ARG A 262 -31.37 1.82 -9.84
CA ARG A 262 -32.75 2.01 -9.39
C ARG A 262 -32.67 3.27 -8.56
N LEU A 263 -32.99 4.41 -9.18
CA LEU A 263 -33.35 5.64 -8.47
C LEU A 263 -34.16 5.19 -7.26
N LYS A 264 -33.58 5.33 -6.06
CA LYS A 264 -34.37 5.23 -4.83
C LYS A 264 -35.50 6.22 -5.08
N ALA A 265 -36.74 5.74 -5.16
CA ALA A 265 -37.88 6.61 -5.42
C ALA A 265 -37.75 7.81 -4.46
N PRO A 266 -37.97 9.06 -4.91
CA PRO A 266 -37.85 10.21 -4.04
C PRO A 266 -38.65 9.92 -2.78
N GLU A 267 -37.94 9.76 -1.66
CA GLU A 267 -38.60 9.78 -0.36
C GLU A 267 -39.10 11.23 -0.22
N PRO A 268 -40.40 11.48 0.06
CA PRO A 268 -40.88 12.84 0.24
C PRO A 268 -40.03 13.49 1.33
N GLU A 269 -39.31 14.55 0.94
CA GLU A 269 -38.24 15.13 1.77
C GLU A 269 -38.79 15.95 2.94
N THR A 270 -40.11 16.17 2.98
CA THR A 270 -40.77 16.95 4.02
C THR A 270 -42.04 16.27 4.56
N SER A 271 -42.28 16.45 5.86
CA SER A 271 -43.52 16.03 6.53
C SER A 271 -44.76 16.73 5.97
N GLU A 272 -44.61 17.88 5.32
CA GLU A 272 -45.71 18.65 4.71
C GLU A 272 -46.17 18.05 3.37
N GLU A 273 -45.25 17.59 2.51
CA GLU A 273 -45.61 16.89 1.26
C GLU A 273 -46.33 15.58 1.53
N PHE A 274 -45.89 14.82 2.54
CA PHE A 274 -46.57 13.59 2.97
C PHE A 274 -47.97 13.86 3.53
N GLN A 275 -48.14 14.95 4.29
CA GLN A 275 -49.46 15.38 4.78
C GLN A 275 -50.37 15.84 3.65
N ARG A 276 -49.80 16.50 2.62
CA ARG A 276 -50.54 16.92 1.43
C ARG A 276 -51.04 15.73 0.63
N ASP A 277 -50.17 14.76 0.35
CA ASP A 277 -50.54 13.55 -0.38
C ASP A 277 -51.55 12.70 0.41
N ALA A 278 -51.37 12.57 1.72
CA ALA A 278 -52.32 11.88 2.60
C ALA A 278 -53.69 12.60 2.68
N ALA A 279 -53.71 13.94 2.69
CA ALA A 279 -54.94 14.73 2.68
C ALA A 279 -55.66 14.66 1.33
N VAL A 280 -54.92 14.63 0.22
CA VAL A 280 -55.46 14.41 -1.13
C VAL A 280 -56.05 13.00 -1.25
N GLU A 281 -55.37 11.99 -0.72
CA GLU A 281 -55.85 10.60 -0.74
C GLU A 281 -57.08 10.40 0.16
N ALA A 282 -57.16 11.10 1.29
CA ALA A 282 -58.32 11.12 2.18
C ALA A 282 -59.53 11.84 1.56
N ALA A 283 -59.30 12.95 0.83
CA ALA A 283 -60.37 13.70 0.16
C ALA A 283 -60.98 12.93 -1.03
N VAL A 284 -60.20 12.08 -1.71
CA VAL A 284 -60.65 11.27 -2.85
C VAL A 284 -61.54 10.08 -2.42
N ARG A 285 -61.54 9.69 -1.13
CA ARG A 285 -62.19 8.45 -0.67
C ARG A 285 -63.36 8.63 0.29
N VAL A 286 -64.00 9.80 0.32
CA VAL A 286 -65.19 10.12 1.15
C VAL A 286 -66.44 9.25 0.84
N GLY A 287 -66.33 8.20 0.01
CA GLY A 287 -67.44 7.31 -0.36
C GLY A 287 -67.36 5.85 0.09
N GLU A 288 -66.26 5.34 0.65
CA GLU A 288 -66.13 3.91 0.99
C GLU A 288 -65.96 3.64 2.49
N ASN A 289 -66.98 3.01 3.08
CA ASN A 289 -67.05 2.62 4.49
C ASN A 289 -66.22 1.34 4.76
N LYS A 290 -64.89 1.44 4.70
CA LYS A 290 -63.97 0.39 5.17
C LYS A 290 -63.15 0.88 6.36
N PRO A 291 -62.96 0.08 7.43
CA PRO A 291 -62.06 0.44 8.52
C PRO A 291 -60.64 0.63 7.99
N PHE A 292 -59.96 1.66 8.48
CA PHE A 292 -58.56 1.96 8.16
C PHE A 292 -57.64 0.84 8.69
N GLU A 293 -57.34 -0.15 7.87
CA GLU A 293 -56.05 -0.82 7.93
C GLU A 293 -55.04 0.12 7.26
N GLY A 294 -54.51 1.06 8.05
CA GLY A 294 -53.48 1.97 7.57
C GLY A 294 -52.33 1.20 6.94
N PRO A 295 -51.67 1.75 5.89
CA PRO A 295 -50.49 1.12 5.35
C PRO A 295 -49.53 0.88 6.51
N ALA A 296 -49.23 -0.40 6.75
CA ALA A 296 -48.44 -0.88 7.88
C ALA A 296 -47.33 0.12 8.17
N SER A 297 -47.46 0.81 9.31
CA SER A 297 -46.63 1.97 9.65
C SER A 297 -45.18 1.65 9.32
N TRP A 298 -44.61 2.33 8.33
CA TRP A 298 -43.18 2.28 8.14
C TRP A 298 -42.61 2.81 9.47
N LYS A 299 -41.95 1.93 10.23
CA LYS A 299 -41.51 2.26 11.59
C LYS A 299 -40.60 3.49 11.48
N VAL A 300 -41.11 4.66 11.90
CA VAL A 300 -40.30 5.83 12.20
C VAL A 300 -39.32 5.37 13.26
N ARG A 301 -38.11 4.98 12.83
CA ARG A 301 -37.07 4.52 13.73
C ARG A 301 -36.83 5.66 14.70
N GLN A 302 -36.95 5.40 16.00
CA GLN A 302 -36.61 6.39 17.01
C GLN A 302 -35.23 6.98 16.68
N PRO A 303 -35.07 8.32 16.71
CA PRO A 303 -33.81 8.97 16.40
C PRO A 303 -32.74 8.37 17.31
N ARG A 304 -31.70 7.81 16.71
CA ARG A 304 -30.61 7.19 17.48
C ARG A 304 -29.85 8.30 18.18
N HIS A 305 -29.55 8.12 19.46
CA HIS A 305 -28.68 9.03 20.18
C HIS A 305 -27.29 9.04 19.53
N VAL A 306 -26.91 10.19 18.98
CA VAL A 306 -25.59 10.46 18.40
C VAL A 306 -24.65 10.88 19.53
N TRP A 307 -23.38 10.47 19.49
CA TRP A 307 -22.38 10.89 20.48
C TRP A 307 -21.93 12.33 20.25
N ASP A 308 -21.22 12.92 21.21
CA ASP A 308 -20.65 14.27 21.11
C ASP A 308 -19.83 14.48 19.82
N ASN A 309 -19.12 13.43 19.37
CA ASN A 309 -18.52 13.41 18.05
C ASN A 309 -19.40 12.59 17.06
N PRO A 310 -20.15 13.27 16.16
CA PRO A 310 -21.07 12.61 15.24
C PRO A 310 -20.34 11.76 14.19
N ILE A 311 -19.13 12.14 13.79
CA ILE A 311 -18.32 11.43 12.80
C ILE A 311 -17.83 10.13 13.41
N LEU A 312 -17.29 10.17 14.64
CA LEU A 312 -16.88 8.96 15.35
C LEU A 312 -18.05 8.00 15.54
N TRP A 313 -19.21 8.53 15.97
CA TRP A 313 -20.42 7.73 16.12
C TRP A 313 -20.80 7.04 14.81
N ARG A 314 -20.76 7.77 13.69
CA ARG A 314 -21.04 7.21 12.36
C ARG A 314 -20.05 6.09 12.03
N GLU A 315 -18.75 6.35 12.11
CA GLU A 315 -17.72 5.36 11.76
C GLU A 315 -17.85 4.06 12.58
N VAL A 316 -18.15 4.17 13.88
CA VAL A 316 -18.26 3.03 14.80
C VAL A 316 -19.60 2.32 14.69
N ARG A 317 -20.71 3.05 14.57
CA ARG A 317 -22.08 2.50 14.67
C ARG A 317 -22.72 2.18 13.33
N THR A 318 -22.33 2.81 12.22
CA THR A 318 -23.10 2.72 10.96
C THR A 318 -22.50 1.83 9.87
N TRP A 319 -21.57 0.92 10.18
CA TRP A 319 -20.92 0.07 9.15
C TRP A 319 -20.43 0.90 7.96
N ALA A 320 -19.83 2.07 8.20
CA ALA A 320 -19.37 3.01 7.17
C ALA A 320 -18.44 2.34 6.12
N TYR A 321 -17.65 1.36 6.57
CA TYR A 321 -16.75 0.58 5.71
C TYR A 321 -17.44 -0.57 4.94
N GLY A 322 -18.71 -0.85 5.25
CA GLY A 322 -19.54 -1.88 4.62
C GLY A 322 -19.31 -3.28 5.19
N ARG A 323 -20.26 -4.22 5.00
CA ARG A 323 -20.12 -5.59 5.54
C ARG A 323 -18.95 -6.37 4.99
N LYS A 324 -18.49 -6.00 3.79
CA LYS A 324 -17.42 -6.66 3.06
C LYS A 324 -16.03 -6.51 3.71
N ILE A 325 -15.84 -5.54 4.62
CA ILE A 325 -14.59 -5.43 5.42
C ILE A 325 -14.34 -6.66 6.30
N LEU A 326 -15.40 -7.39 6.67
CA LEU A 326 -15.28 -8.62 7.46
C LEU A 326 -14.43 -9.69 6.76
N LEU A 327 -14.44 -9.74 5.42
CA LEU A 327 -13.58 -10.69 4.70
C LEU A 327 -12.10 -10.35 4.89
N ILE A 328 -11.73 -9.08 4.82
CA ILE A 328 -10.34 -8.64 5.01
C ILE A 328 -9.87 -8.99 6.41
N ARG A 329 -10.72 -8.74 7.42
CA ARG A 329 -10.45 -9.13 8.81
C ARG A 329 -10.31 -10.64 8.96
N ALA A 330 -11.20 -11.44 8.35
CA ALA A 330 -11.13 -12.90 8.39
C ALA A 330 -9.85 -13.44 7.72
N VAL A 331 -9.48 -12.91 6.56
CA VAL A 331 -8.25 -13.31 5.85
C VAL A 331 -7.00 -12.90 6.64
N PHE A 332 -7.00 -11.70 7.24
CA PHE A 332 -5.91 -11.27 8.09
C PHE A 332 -5.78 -12.14 9.35
N VAL A 333 -6.89 -12.51 9.99
CA VAL A 333 -6.91 -13.46 11.12
C VAL A 333 -6.36 -14.83 10.71
N LEU A 334 -6.67 -15.30 9.50
CA LEU A 334 -6.10 -16.54 8.97
C LEU A 334 -4.57 -16.43 8.81
N ILE A 335 -4.06 -15.35 8.21
CA ILE A 335 -2.60 -15.12 8.12
C ILE A 335 -1.98 -15.03 9.50
N PHE A 336 -2.61 -14.32 10.43
CA PHE A 336 -2.18 -14.26 11.82
C PHE A 336 -2.10 -15.65 12.44
N ALA A 337 -3.11 -16.50 12.28
CA ALA A 337 -3.11 -17.86 12.82
C ALA A 337 -1.97 -18.71 12.25
N LEU A 338 -1.67 -18.57 10.94
CA LEU A 338 -0.54 -19.25 10.29
C LEU A 338 0.83 -18.76 10.81
N ILE A 339 0.96 -17.45 11.01
CA ILE A 339 2.20 -16.86 11.55
C ILE A 339 2.36 -17.22 13.03
N ALA A 340 1.29 -17.12 13.82
CA ALA A 340 1.27 -17.46 15.23
C ALA A 340 1.59 -18.95 15.44
N SER A 341 1.08 -19.85 14.58
CA SER A 341 1.43 -21.28 14.66
C SER A 341 2.90 -21.53 14.31
N ALA A 342 3.44 -20.85 13.30
CA ALA A 342 4.85 -20.92 12.96
C ALA A 342 5.75 -20.39 14.11
N VAL A 343 5.37 -19.27 14.72
CA VAL A 343 6.08 -18.70 15.88
C VAL A 343 5.97 -19.62 17.09
N TRP A 344 4.79 -20.16 17.37
CA TRP A 344 4.58 -21.13 18.45
C TRP A 344 5.46 -22.36 18.27
N TYR A 345 5.55 -22.91 17.05
CA TYR A 345 6.44 -24.03 16.74
C TYR A 345 7.92 -23.67 16.95
N GLN A 346 8.35 -22.45 16.58
CA GLN A 346 9.72 -21.97 16.83
C GLN A 346 10.03 -21.82 18.33
N VAL A 347 9.05 -21.43 19.14
CA VAL A 347 9.18 -21.36 20.60
C VAL A 347 9.30 -22.76 21.20
N GLN A 348 8.42 -23.68 20.82
CA GLN A 348 8.42 -25.06 21.33
C GLN A 348 9.69 -25.83 20.93
N SER A 349 10.20 -25.60 19.73
CA SER A 349 11.45 -26.21 19.26
C SER A 349 12.71 -25.58 19.87
N GLY A 350 12.60 -24.52 20.67
CA GLY A 350 13.72 -23.81 21.26
C GLY A 350 14.50 -22.91 20.30
N VAL A 351 14.25 -22.99 18.99
CA VAL A 351 14.91 -22.17 17.94
C VAL A 351 14.66 -20.68 18.16
N ALA A 352 13.54 -20.31 18.77
CA ALA A 352 13.24 -18.92 19.13
C ALA A 352 14.18 -18.37 20.22
N MET A 353 14.73 -19.21 21.09
CA MET A 353 15.56 -18.83 22.23
C MET A 353 17.06 -18.80 21.89
N GLU A 354 17.43 -19.24 20.69
CA GLU A 354 18.83 -19.30 20.29
C GLU A 354 19.40 -17.90 20.02
N PRO A 355 20.60 -17.57 20.55
CA PRO A 355 21.25 -16.30 20.28
C PRO A 355 21.52 -16.10 18.78
N SER A 356 21.21 -14.90 18.30
CA SER A 356 21.51 -14.42 16.95
C SER A 356 23.03 -14.38 16.71
N GLY A 357 23.58 -15.49 16.23
CA GLY A 357 25.01 -15.63 15.94
C GLY A 357 25.47 -17.07 15.68
N ARG A 358 24.79 -18.07 16.26
CA ARG A 358 25.23 -19.48 16.19
C ARG A 358 24.97 -20.17 14.83
N ILE A 359 24.05 -19.64 14.01
CA ILE A 359 23.57 -20.27 12.76
C ILE A 359 23.74 -19.35 11.52
N GLY A 360 24.57 -18.30 11.60
CA GLY A 360 24.76 -17.38 10.48
C GLY A 360 23.50 -16.58 10.07
N ARG A 361 22.49 -16.49 10.96
CA ARG A 361 21.31 -15.64 10.78
C ARG A 361 21.60 -14.26 11.38
N ALA A 362 21.30 -13.20 10.61
CA ALA A 362 21.44 -11.82 11.07
C ALA A 362 20.35 -11.39 12.08
N PHE A 363 19.23 -12.13 12.13
CA PHE A 363 18.09 -11.84 13.00
C PHE A 363 17.72 -13.07 13.84
N PRO A 364 17.15 -12.90 15.05
CA PRO A 364 16.45 -13.97 15.75
C PRO A 364 15.39 -14.61 14.84
N ALA A 365 15.16 -15.92 14.98
CA ALA A 365 14.30 -16.68 14.07
C ALA A 365 12.86 -16.13 13.99
N VAL A 366 12.36 -15.65 15.12
CA VAL A 366 11.00 -15.13 15.30
C VAL A 366 10.83 -13.71 14.70
N THR A 367 11.91 -12.97 14.49
CA THR A 367 11.84 -11.57 14.05
C THR A 367 11.20 -11.43 12.68
N ILE A 368 11.58 -12.27 11.71
CA ILE A 368 11.06 -12.19 10.33
C ILE A 368 9.54 -12.40 10.27
N PRO A 369 8.96 -13.49 10.83
CA PRO A 369 7.51 -13.69 10.76
C PRO A 369 6.72 -12.60 11.51
N VAL A 370 7.21 -12.13 12.66
CA VAL A 370 6.55 -11.05 13.42
C VAL A 370 6.63 -9.71 12.68
N ALA A 371 7.81 -9.37 12.14
CA ALA A 371 8.00 -8.15 11.36
C ALA A 371 7.15 -8.17 10.09
N ALA A 372 7.05 -9.30 9.39
CA ALA A 372 6.18 -9.44 8.23
C ALA A 372 4.72 -9.16 8.59
N LEU A 373 4.20 -9.79 9.66
CA LEU A 373 2.84 -9.52 10.15
C LEU A 373 2.64 -8.04 10.51
N GLY A 374 3.61 -7.42 11.19
CA GLY A 374 3.60 -6.01 11.57
C GLY A 374 3.54 -5.08 10.35
N VAL A 375 4.40 -5.29 9.35
CA VAL A 375 4.41 -4.50 8.11
C VAL A 375 3.09 -4.64 7.35
N ILE A 376 2.56 -5.87 7.23
CA ILE A 376 1.25 -6.11 6.57
C ILE A 376 0.16 -5.34 7.31
N SER A 377 0.14 -5.41 8.64
CA SER A 377 -0.82 -4.70 9.47
C SER A 377 -0.73 -3.17 9.28
N LEU A 378 0.47 -2.59 9.37
CA LEU A 378 0.69 -1.16 9.15
C LEU A 378 0.20 -0.73 7.77
N VAL A 379 0.54 -1.47 6.71
CA VAL A 379 0.10 -1.19 5.34
C VAL A 379 -1.43 -1.19 5.22
N LEU A 380 -2.11 -2.15 5.84
CA LEU A 380 -3.58 -2.23 5.77
C LEU A 380 -4.26 -1.13 6.58
N VAL A 381 -3.75 -0.80 7.76
CA VAL A 381 -4.24 0.33 8.57
C VAL A 381 -4.07 1.65 7.82
N ASN A 382 -2.92 1.85 7.17
CA ASN A 382 -2.68 3.02 6.32
C ASN A 382 -3.72 3.14 5.21
N ALA A 383 -3.94 2.05 4.48
CA ALA A 383 -4.82 2.04 3.33
C ALA A 383 -6.30 2.25 3.75
N LEU A 384 -6.70 1.77 4.93
CA LEU A 384 -8.00 2.11 5.54
C LEU A 384 -8.10 3.60 5.84
N ALA A 385 -7.05 4.20 6.41
CA ALA A 385 -7.02 5.61 6.72
C ALA A 385 -7.16 6.48 5.46
N VAL A 386 -6.37 6.21 4.41
CA VAL A 386 -6.48 6.95 3.13
C VAL A 386 -7.89 6.84 2.56
N THR A 387 -8.44 5.63 2.50
CA THR A 387 -9.76 5.42 1.88
C THR A 387 -10.93 5.91 2.70
N SER A 388 -10.75 6.12 4.00
CA SER A 388 -11.76 6.79 4.83
C SER A 388 -12.00 8.24 4.43
N ILE A 389 -11.01 8.88 3.80
CA ILE A 389 -11.08 10.26 3.30
C ILE A 389 -11.38 10.25 1.80
N THR A 390 -10.61 9.52 1.01
CA THR A 390 -10.81 9.52 -0.45
C THR A 390 -12.17 8.95 -0.84
N GLY A 391 -12.69 7.97 -0.09
CA GLY A 391 -14.03 7.44 -0.33
C GLY A 391 -15.16 8.44 -0.07
N GLU A 392 -14.96 9.42 0.82
CA GLU A 392 -15.94 10.51 1.01
C GLU A 392 -15.85 11.55 -0.09
N ARG A 393 -14.64 11.87 -0.52
CA ARG A 393 -14.42 12.79 -1.64
C ARG A 393 -14.93 12.22 -2.95
N ASP A 394 -14.57 10.99 -3.27
CA ASP A 394 -15.00 10.31 -4.49
C ASP A 394 -16.54 10.10 -4.49
N GLY A 395 -17.15 10.08 -3.30
CA GLY A 395 -18.60 10.06 -3.10
C GLY A 395 -19.28 11.44 -3.07
N LEU A 396 -18.54 12.54 -3.27
CA LEU A 396 -19.00 13.94 -3.17
C LEU A 396 -19.64 14.31 -1.81
N ALA A 397 -19.43 13.49 -0.78
CA ALA A 397 -19.93 13.74 0.57
C ALA A 397 -19.04 14.70 1.34
N LEU A 398 -17.74 14.76 0.98
CA LEU A 398 -16.78 15.64 1.62
C LEU A 398 -17.15 17.13 1.46
N ASP A 399 -17.64 17.52 0.28
CA ASP A 399 -18.08 18.89 -0.02
C ASP A 399 -19.28 19.30 0.87
N LEU A 400 -20.18 18.35 1.13
CA LEU A 400 -21.29 18.57 2.05
C LEU A 400 -20.81 18.71 3.50
N LEU A 401 -19.85 17.89 3.93
CA LEU A 401 -19.29 17.97 5.28
C LEU A 401 -18.55 19.29 5.51
N LEU A 402 -17.93 19.85 4.46
CA LEU A 402 -17.23 21.14 4.52
C LEU A 402 -18.17 22.33 4.76
N VAL A 403 -19.45 22.21 4.42
CA VAL A 403 -20.47 23.27 4.60
C VAL A 403 -21.25 23.12 5.91
N THR A 404 -21.03 22.04 6.65
CA THR A 404 -21.66 21.81 7.96
C THR A 404 -20.86 22.41 9.12
N ASP A 405 -21.51 22.60 10.28
CA ASP A 405 -20.89 23.14 11.51
C ASP A 405 -19.87 22.21 12.21
N LEU A 406 -19.25 21.29 11.47
CA LEU A 406 -18.26 20.34 12.00
C LEU A 406 -16.92 21.02 12.25
N ARG A 407 -16.39 20.91 13.47
CA ARG A 407 -15.07 21.45 13.78
C ARG A 407 -13.97 20.56 13.18
N PRO A 408 -12.84 21.12 12.70
CA PRO A 408 -11.73 20.33 12.14
C PRO A 408 -11.25 19.21 13.08
N ARG A 409 -11.18 19.50 14.38
CA ARG A 409 -10.83 18.52 15.42
C ARG A 409 -11.82 17.35 15.53
N GLU A 410 -13.12 17.61 15.40
CA GLU A 410 -14.15 16.56 15.47
C GLU A 410 -14.03 15.64 14.26
N PHE A 411 -13.72 16.22 13.09
CA PHE A 411 -13.46 15.46 11.89
C PHE A 411 -12.21 14.60 11.96
N ILE A 412 -11.06 15.19 12.29
CA ILE A 412 -9.78 14.47 12.27
C ILE A 412 -9.76 13.38 13.35
N PHE A 413 -10.10 13.70 14.59
CA PHE A 413 -10.13 12.68 15.65
C PHE A 413 -11.24 11.64 15.41
N GLY A 414 -12.39 12.07 14.86
CA GLY A 414 -13.47 11.16 14.51
C GLY A 414 -13.04 10.12 13.46
N LYS A 415 -12.32 10.57 12.42
CA LYS A 415 -11.75 9.71 11.37
C LYS A 415 -10.63 8.83 11.89
N LEU A 416 -9.67 9.39 12.64
CA LEU A 416 -8.53 8.66 13.16
C LEU A 416 -8.97 7.52 14.08
N LEU A 417 -9.84 7.82 15.07
CA LEU A 417 -10.37 6.81 15.98
C LEU A 417 -11.33 5.84 15.29
N GLY A 418 -12.14 6.32 14.33
CA GLY A 418 -13.00 5.47 13.52
C GLY A 418 -12.21 4.41 12.74
N VAL A 419 -11.09 4.80 12.12
CA VAL A 419 -10.18 3.89 11.41
C VAL A 419 -9.53 2.92 12.38
N MET A 420 -8.99 3.39 13.52
CA MET A 420 -8.39 2.52 14.52
C MET A 420 -9.38 1.48 15.07
N TYR A 421 -10.64 1.87 15.26
CA TYR A 421 -11.70 0.94 15.67
C TYR A 421 -12.03 -0.07 14.58
N ALA A 422 -12.17 0.37 13.33
CA ALA A 422 -12.42 -0.51 12.19
C ALA A 422 -11.26 -1.49 11.96
N ALA A 423 -10.03 -1.08 12.29
CA ALA A 423 -8.80 -1.85 12.14
C ALA A 423 -8.36 -2.57 13.42
N LYS A 424 -9.20 -2.64 14.46
CA LYS A 424 -8.79 -3.14 15.78
C LYS A 424 -8.17 -4.53 15.75
N GLU A 425 -8.65 -5.47 14.93
CA GLU A 425 -8.02 -6.80 14.82
C GLU A 425 -6.65 -6.73 14.15
N LEU A 426 -6.49 -5.81 13.19
CA LEU A 426 -5.22 -5.62 12.51
C LEU A 426 -4.17 -5.06 13.48
N ILE A 427 -4.58 -4.22 14.42
CA ILE A 427 -3.71 -3.61 15.43
C ILE A 427 -3.46 -4.55 16.62
N LEU A 428 -4.52 -5.15 17.16
CA LEU A 428 -4.45 -5.92 18.40
C LEU A 428 -3.76 -7.28 18.23
N LEU A 429 -3.91 -7.95 17.07
CA LEU A 429 -3.33 -9.29 16.88
C LEU A 429 -1.80 -9.28 16.84
N PRO A 430 -1.11 -8.39 16.09
CA PRO A 430 0.35 -8.28 16.15
C PRO A 430 0.85 -7.91 17.55
N LEU A 431 0.16 -7.00 18.26
CA LEU A 431 0.50 -6.64 19.64
C LEU A 431 0.33 -7.83 20.59
N ALA A 432 -0.73 -8.64 20.43
CA ALA A 432 -0.95 -9.85 21.20
C ALA A 432 0.16 -10.90 20.96
N LEU A 433 0.71 -10.98 19.74
CA LEU A 433 1.84 -11.85 19.44
C LEU A 433 3.12 -11.39 20.16
N ILE A 434 3.36 -10.07 20.25
CA ILE A 434 4.48 -9.52 21.03
C ILE A 434 4.32 -9.85 22.51
N VAL A 435 3.09 -9.71 23.05
CA VAL A 435 2.77 -10.09 24.44
C VAL A 435 3.05 -11.57 24.69
N TYR A 436 2.62 -12.45 23.77
CA TYR A 436 2.91 -13.88 23.85
C TYR A 436 4.43 -14.16 23.89
N LEU A 437 5.23 -13.47 23.07
CA LEU A 437 6.69 -13.66 23.07
C LEU A 437 7.36 -13.21 24.36
N GLY A 438 6.86 -12.15 25.00
CA GLY A 438 7.30 -11.74 26.33
C GLY A 438 7.00 -12.83 27.37
N PHE A 439 5.77 -13.33 27.42
CA PHE A 439 5.38 -14.40 28.35
C PHE A 439 6.05 -15.75 28.07
N ALA A 440 6.34 -16.06 26.81
CA ALA A 440 7.06 -17.26 26.42
C ALA A 440 8.55 -17.23 26.82
N GLY A 441 9.08 -16.07 27.25
CA GLY A 441 10.48 -15.90 27.63
C GLY A 441 11.43 -15.62 26.45
N VAL A 442 10.91 -15.35 25.25
CA VAL A 442 11.71 -15.03 24.05
C VAL A 442 12.35 -13.65 24.15
N MET A 443 11.68 -12.73 24.85
CA MET A 443 12.17 -11.40 25.15
C MET A 443 11.87 -11.05 26.61
N THR A 444 12.64 -10.13 27.19
CA THR A 444 12.38 -9.63 28.54
C THR A 444 11.05 -8.88 28.60
N MET A 445 10.45 -8.82 29.80
CA MET A 445 9.21 -8.07 30.03
C MET A 445 9.35 -6.57 29.73
N GLU A 446 10.56 -6.05 29.92
CA GLU A 446 10.90 -4.66 29.60
C GLU A 446 10.90 -4.43 28.08
N ASN A 447 11.59 -5.29 27.32
CA ASN A 447 11.62 -5.22 25.85
C ASN A 447 10.23 -5.38 25.23
N MET A 448 9.38 -6.22 25.83
CA MET A 448 7.98 -6.36 25.43
C MET A 448 7.22 -5.02 25.55
N ARG A 449 7.38 -4.30 26.68
CA ARG A 449 6.73 -2.99 26.89
C ARG A 449 7.23 -1.96 25.87
N TYR A 450 8.53 -1.92 25.62
CA TYR A 450 9.13 -1.02 24.61
C TYR A 450 8.61 -1.32 23.20
N ALA A 451 8.53 -2.59 22.82
CA ALA A 451 7.99 -3.00 21.53
C ALA A 451 6.50 -2.63 21.37
N ILE A 452 5.69 -2.80 22.43
CA ILE A 452 4.27 -2.40 22.41
C ILE A 452 4.13 -0.88 22.27
N LEU A 453 4.87 -0.10 23.06
CA LEU A 453 4.82 1.37 22.99
C LEU A 453 5.23 1.88 21.61
N ALA A 454 6.35 1.39 21.07
CA ALA A 454 6.80 1.75 19.73
C ALA A 454 5.79 1.30 18.64
N GLY A 455 5.23 0.10 18.77
CA GLY A 455 4.22 -0.43 17.86
C GLY A 455 2.95 0.44 17.83
N VAL A 456 2.44 0.84 19.00
CA VAL A 456 1.29 1.75 19.10
C VAL A 456 1.62 3.11 18.47
N GLY A 457 2.81 3.66 18.72
CA GLY A 457 3.27 4.90 18.09
C GLY A 457 3.30 4.82 16.56
N LEU A 458 3.76 3.68 16.00
CA LEU A 458 3.75 3.44 14.56
C LEU A 458 2.32 3.34 14.00
N TYR A 459 1.37 2.71 14.70
CA TYR A 459 -0.02 2.66 14.24
C TYR A 459 -0.68 4.04 14.20
N VAL A 460 -0.44 4.87 15.21
CA VAL A 460 -0.91 6.26 15.24
C VAL A 460 -0.32 7.04 14.07
N PHE A 461 1.00 6.95 13.86
CA PHE A 461 1.67 7.58 12.73
C PHE A 461 1.08 7.15 11.39
N VAL A 462 0.93 5.84 11.17
CA VAL A 462 0.49 5.32 9.87
C VAL A 462 -0.98 5.66 9.59
N THR A 463 -1.81 5.75 10.62
CA THR A 463 -3.20 6.22 10.48
C THR A 463 -3.24 7.71 10.14
N MET A 464 -2.46 8.54 10.84
CA MET A 464 -2.38 9.98 10.55
C MET A 464 -1.81 10.24 9.16
N LEU A 465 -0.77 9.52 8.75
CA LEU A 465 -0.18 9.57 7.42
C LEU A 465 -1.22 9.27 6.32
N GLY A 466 -2.09 8.29 6.56
CA GLY A 466 -3.16 7.95 5.63
C GLY A 466 -4.22 9.04 5.52
N VAL A 467 -4.65 9.60 6.64
CA VAL A 467 -5.58 10.75 6.67
C VAL A 467 -4.97 11.96 5.96
N HIS A 468 -3.73 12.32 6.29
CA HIS A 468 -2.97 13.42 5.67
C HIS A 468 -2.88 13.28 4.15
N SER A 469 -2.51 12.09 3.68
CA SER A 469 -2.41 11.81 2.23
C SER A 469 -3.78 11.89 1.56
N GLY A 470 -4.84 11.42 2.22
CA GLY A 470 -6.21 11.49 1.71
C GLY A 470 -6.71 12.93 1.52
N LEU A 471 -6.36 13.83 2.44
CA LEU A 471 -6.78 15.24 2.40
C LEU A 471 -6.01 16.05 1.35
N ASN A 472 -4.70 15.83 1.21
CA ASN A 472 -3.83 16.64 0.37
C ASN A 472 -3.86 16.30 -1.13
N TYR A 473 -4.11 15.04 -1.49
CA TYR A 473 -4.03 14.59 -2.87
C TYR A 473 -5.41 14.48 -3.51
N VAL A 474 -5.70 15.32 -4.52
CA VAL A 474 -6.97 15.36 -5.27
C VAL A 474 -7.41 14.01 -5.84
N SER A 475 -6.48 13.18 -6.33
CA SER A 475 -6.80 11.85 -6.87
C SER A 475 -6.62 10.77 -5.80
N GLY A 476 -7.66 9.96 -5.58
CA GLY A 476 -7.59 8.85 -4.61
C GLY A 476 -6.44 7.89 -4.88
N ARG A 477 -6.12 7.59 -6.15
CA ARG A 477 -4.97 6.72 -6.49
C ARG A 477 -3.65 7.36 -6.10
N THR A 478 -3.43 8.64 -6.38
CA THR A 478 -2.17 9.29 -6.03
C THR A 478 -2.02 9.38 -4.51
N ALA A 479 -3.11 9.65 -3.78
CA ALA A 479 -3.14 9.61 -2.32
C ALA A 479 -2.72 8.23 -1.79
N THR A 480 -3.34 7.16 -2.29
CA THR A 480 -3.03 5.79 -1.86
C THR A 480 -1.60 5.40 -2.19
N LEU A 481 -1.09 5.73 -3.38
CA LEU A 481 0.27 5.38 -3.78
C LEU A 481 1.33 6.17 -3.01
N ALA A 482 1.09 7.46 -2.71
CA ALA A 482 2.01 8.28 -1.93
C ALA A 482 2.10 7.79 -0.48
N SER A 483 0.95 7.52 0.16
CA SER A 483 0.91 7.03 1.54
C SER A 483 1.50 5.63 1.67
N LEU A 484 1.08 4.71 0.79
CA LEU A 484 1.58 3.34 0.80
C LEU A 484 3.06 3.27 0.44
N GLY A 485 3.50 4.07 -0.55
CA GLY A 485 4.91 4.20 -0.92
C GLY A 485 5.77 4.71 0.25
N THR A 486 5.26 5.65 1.04
CA THR A 486 5.92 6.14 2.26
C THR A 486 6.09 5.02 3.30
N VAL A 487 5.04 4.25 3.57
CA VAL A 487 5.11 3.13 4.52
C VAL A 487 6.08 2.05 4.04
N PHE A 488 6.04 1.68 2.76
CA PHE A 488 6.97 0.71 2.18
C PHE A 488 8.42 1.19 2.21
N PHE A 489 8.66 2.47 1.88
CA PHE A 489 9.99 3.04 1.94
C PHE A 489 10.56 2.97 3.36
N LEU A 490 9.82 3.44 4.36
CA LEU A 490 10.27 3.46 5.76
C LEU A 490 10.42 2.06 6.37
N CYS A 491 9.52 1.13 6.07
CA CYS A 491 9.55 -0.21 6.67
C CYS A 491 10.45 -1.18 5.90
N VAL A 492 10.26 -1.29 4.58
CA VAL A 492 10.91 -2.31 3.75
C VAL A 492 12.15 -1.73 3.08
N GLY A 493 12.05 -0.54 2.50
CA GLY A 493 13.18 0.12 1.82
C GLY A 493 14.39 0.26 2.73
N ILE A 494 14.21 0.86 3.91
CA ILE A 494 15.29 1.09 4.86
C ILE A 494 15.82 -0.23 5.47
N ALA A 495 14.96 -1.22 5.70
CA ALA A 495 15.39 -2.55 6.14
C ALA A 495 16.28 -3.25 5.09
N ILE A 496 15.99 -3.08 3.80
CA ILE A 496 16.84 -3.59 2.72
C ILE A 496 18.18 -2.85 2.70
N CYS A 497 18.17 -1.52 2.78
CA CYS A 497 19.39 -0.70 2.90
C CYS A 497 20.28 -1.18 4.05
N MET A 498 19.65 -1.45 5.18
CA MET A 498 20.30 -1.92 6.39
C MET A 498 20.89 -3.33 6.22
N THR A 499 20.14 -4.23 5.60
CA THR A 499 20.61 -5.61 5.31
C THR A 499 21.86 -5.59 4.43
N ILE A 500 21.92 -4.69 3.44
CA ILE A 500 23.12 -4.49 2.61
C ILE A 500 24.30 -4.06 3.49
N MET A 501 24.12 -3.04 4.31
CA MET A 501 25.16 -2.50 5.17
C MET A 501 25.75 -3.56 6.11
N VAL A 502 24.89 -4.34 6.78
CA VAL A 502 25.31 -5.39 7.72
C VAL A 502 26.04 -6.54 7.04
N SER A 503 25.69 -6.83 5.78
CA SER A 503 26.30 -7.91 5.01
C SER A 503 27.78 -7.66 4.69
N PHE A 504 28.23 -6.40 4.74
CA PHE A 504 29.60 -6.02 4.40
C PHE A 504 30.33 -5.37 5.59
N ARG A 505 30.57 -6.17 6.64
CA ARG A 505 31.30 -5.74 7.84
C ARG A 505 32.72 -5.27 7.48
N GLY A 506 33.10 -4.05 7.90
CA GLY A 506 34.51 -3.59 7.90
C GLY A 506 34.82 -2.25 7.21
N ALA A 507 33.91 -1.70 6.38
CA ALA A 507 34.17 -0.47 5.60
C ALA A 507 33.04 0.57 5.73
N PHE A 508 32.64 0.91 6.96
CA PHE A 508 31.54 1.86 7.23
C PHE A 508 31.72 3.23 6.54
N GLN A 509 32.95 3.76 6.55
CA GLN A 509 33.23 5.08 5.96
C GLN A 509 32.98 5.13 4.45
N LEU A 510 33.23 4.01 3.74
CA LEU A 510 33.04 3.91 2.30
C LEU A 510 31.57 3.62 1.91
N GLN A 511 30.79 3.11 2.86
CA GLN A 511 29.35 2.93 2.71
C GLN A 511 28.55 4.22 2.89
N LEU A 512 29.10 5.18 3.65
CA LEU A 512 28.38 6.36 4.12
C LEU A 512 27.86 7.24 2.97
N ALA A 513 28.64 7.45 1.91
CA ALA A 513 28.24 8.29 0.78
C ALA A 513 27.04 7.73 -0.01
N PRO A 514 27.07 6.52 -0.59
CA PRO A 514 25.92 5.97 -1.31
C PRO A 514 24.70 5.74 -0.41
N PHE A 515 24.93 5.41 0.86
CA PHE A 515 23.89 5.31 1.85
C PHE A 515 23.19 6.64 2.11
N LEU A 516 23.98 7.72 2.30
CA LEU A 516 23.44 9.08 2.43
C LEU A 516 22.69 9.49 1.17
N VAL A 517 23.16 9.16 -0.03
CA VAL A 517 22.42 9.45 -1.27
C VAL A 517 21.05 8.78 -1.27
N MET A 518 20.97 7.53 -0.83
CA MET A 518 19.70 6.80 -0.78
C MET A 518 18.76 7.34 0.32
N ILE A 519 19.29 7.67 1.49
CA ILE A 519 18.53 8.26 2.59
C ILE A 519 18.07 9.68 2.27
N LEU A 520 18.94 10.53 1.74
CA LEU A 520 18.63 11.91 1.37
C LEU A 520 17.69 11.94 0.17
N GLY A 521 17.90 11.08 -0.83
CA GLY A 521 16.97 10.91 -1.95
C GLY A 521 15.60 10.41 -1.50
N GLY A 522 15.58 9.46 -0.57
CA GLY A 522 14.35 8.99 0.08
C GLY A 522 13.66 10.06 0.93
N GLY A 523 14.42 10.90 1.64
CA GLY A 523 13.92 12.05 2.38
C GLY A 523 13.33 13.13 1.46
N ALA A 524 13.95 13.39 0.31
CA ALA A 524 13.41 14.29 -0.71
C ALA A 524 12.11 13.74 -1.32
N ALA A 525 12.05 12.43 -1.59
CA ALA A 525 10.83 11.77 -2.06
C ALA A 525 9.72 11.83 -0.99
N LEU A 526 10.08 11.65 0.28
CA LEU A 526 9.16 11.76 1.41
C LEU A 526 8.65 13.20 1.58
N PHE A 527 9.51 14.19 1.41
CA PHE A 527 9.11 15.60 1.41
C PHE A 527 8.16 15.92 0.27
N ALA A 528 8.43 15.41 -0.94
CA ALA A 528 7.53 15.55 -2.08
C ALA A 528 6.17 14.85 -1.86
N ALA A 529 6.16 13.75 -1.09
CA ALA A 529 4.95 13.02 -0.74
C ALA A 529 4.12 13.72 0.36
N LEU A 530 4.77 14.16 1.44
CA LEU A 530 4.12 14.76 2.60
C LEU A 530 3.78 16.24 2.40
N GLY A 531 4.67 16.99 1.74
CA GLY A 531 4.57 18.43 1.50
C GLY A 531 3.90 18.81 0.18
N TRP A 532 3.13 17.90 -0.43
CA TRP A 532 2.57 18.09 -1.78
C TRP A 532 1.77 19.39 -1.95
N ARG A 533 0.93 19.74 -0.97
CA ARG A 533 0.11 20.97 -0.97
C ARG A 533 0.67 22.01 0.00
N ASN A 534 0.91 21.58 1.25
CA ASN A 534 1.29 22.47 2.34
C ASN A 534 2.71 22.12 2.85
N PRO A 535 3.77 22.53 2.13
CA PRO A 535 5.13 22.32 2.59
C PRO A 535 5.40 23.20 3.83
N SER A 536 5.88 22.59 4.91
CA SER A 536 6.27 23.30 6.12
C SER A 536 7.70 22.92 6.54
N SER A 537 8.36 23.78 7.31
CA SER A 537 9.67 23.46 7.89
C SER A 537 9.62 22.21 8.76
N ALA A 538 8.52 22.00 9.49
CA ALA A 538 8.29 20.80 10.29
C ALA A 538 8.21 19.52 9.43
N ILE A 539 7.45 19.56 8.32
CA ILE A 539 7.38 18.42 7.37
C ILE A 539 8.73 18.20 6.69
N PHE A 540 9.45 19.26 6.36
CA PHE A 540 10.80 19.18 5.79
C PHE A 540 11.76 18.46 6.75
N THR A 541 11.87 18.93 8.00
CA THR A 541 12.73 18.30 9.01
C THR A 541 12.31 16.86 9.27
N ALA A 542 11.01 16.58 9.38
CA ALA A 542 10.51 15.22 9.59
C ALA A 542 10.86 14.28 8.42
N SER A 543 10.75 14.76 7.17
CA SER A 543 11.01 13.95 5.98
C SER A 543 12.46 13.50 5.85
N PHE A 544 13.41 14.35 6.26
CA PHE A 544 14.84 13.99 6.27
C PHE A 544 15.27 13.26 7.56
N ALA A 545 14.60 13.52 8.69
CA ALA A 545 14.91 12.85 9.96
C ALA A 545 14.38 11.41 10.03
N LEU A 546 13.17 11.15 9.52
CA LEU A 546 12.54 9.83 9.63
C LEU A 546 13.40 8.69 9.09
N PRO A 547 13.99 8.78 7.87
CA PRO A 547 14.79 7.69 7.34
C PRO A 547 16.03 7.39 8.19
N LEU A 548 16.67 8.44 8.72
CA LEU A 548 17.82 8.33 9.63
C LEU A 548 17.42 7.69 10.96
N ILE A 549 16.29 8.10 11.53
CA ILE A 549 15.75 7.56 12.78
C ILE A 549 15.39 6.08 12.63
N THR A 550 14.73 5.70 11.54
CA THR A 550 14.40 4.29 11.27
C THR A 550 15.63 3.44 11.08
N PHE A 551 16.64 3.97 10.39
CA PHE A 551 17.90 3.27 10.22
C PHE A 551 18.62 3.10 11.56
N TYR A 552 18.67 4.15 12.38
CA TYR A 552 19.20 4.07 13.74
C TYR A 552 18.44 3.03 14.59
N ALA A 553 17.11 3.02 14.53
CA ALA A 553 16.30 2.06 15.29
C ALA A 553 16.58 0.60 14.87
N ILE A 554 16.67 0.32 13.57
CA ILE A 554 16.96 -1.03 13.07
C ILE A 554 18.40 -1.44 13.42
N THR A 555 19.38 -0.53 13.30
CA THR A 555 20.78 -0.81 13.65
C THR A 555 20.96 -1.11 15.13
N GLN A 556 20.37 -0.31 16.02
CA GLN A 556 20.38 -0.58 17.47
C GLN A 556 19.68 -1.91 17.78
N PHE A 557 18.55 -2.21 17.14
CA PHE A 557 17.88 -3.49 17.28
C PHE A 557 18.78 -4.68 16.85
N LEU A 558 19.61 -4.54 15.81
CA LEU A 558 20.52 -5.60 15.38
C LEU A 558 21.79 -5.72 16.21
N LEU A 559 22.26 -4.61 16.79
CA LEU A 559 23.39 -4.65 17.71
C LEU A 559 23.01 -5.29 19.07
N GLN A 560 21.71 -5.51 19.32
CA GLN A 560 21.20 -6.12 20.56
C GLN A 560 21.73 -5.41 21.81
N THR A 561 21.96 -4.09 21.72
CA THR A 561 22.51 -3.26 22.79
C THR A 561 21.42 -2.90 23.79
N ASP A 562 20.54 -1.97 23.42
CA ASP A 562 19.52 -1.40 24.32
C ASP A 562 18.24 -1.08 23.54
N HIS A 563 17.18 -1.84 23.82
CA HIS A 563 15.89 -1.70 23.15
C HIS A 563 15.12 -0.42 23.56
N LEU A 564 15.52 0.21 24.67
CA LEU A 564 14.99 1.51 25.09
C LEU A 564 15.28 2.59 24.04
N TYR A 565 16.52 2.66 23.53
CA TYR A 565 16.88 3.66 22.51
C TYR A 565 16.13 3.44 21.20
N VAL A 566 15.83 2.18 20.86
CA VAL A 566 14.99 1.84 19.70
C VAL A 566 13.60 2.43 19.89
N ALA A 567 12.94 2.16 21.01
CA ALA A 567 11.60 2.66 21.29
C ALA A 567 11.57 4.19 21.40
N ALA A 568 12.53 4.80 22.09
CA ALA A 568 12.62 6.25 22.24
C ALA A 568 12.81 6.95 20.88
N ALA A 569 13.73 6.46 20.04
CA ALA A 569 13.96 7.02 18.72
C ALA A 569 12.70 6.93 17.84
N LEU A 570 12.02 5.77 17.86
CA LEU A 570 10.77 5.59 17.11
C LEU A 570 9.67 6.54 17.62
N LEU A 571 9.45 6.61 18.93
CA LEU A 571 8.42 7.48 19.52
C LEU A 571 8.67 8.95 19.24
N VAL A 572 9.91 9.43 19.36
CA VAL A 572 10.25 10.83 19.10
C VAL A 572 10.15 11.15 17.61
N GLY A 573 10.76 10.35 16.74
CA GLY A 573 10.77 10.62 15.29
C GLY A 573 9.39 10.53 14.65
N TYR A 574 8.70 9.41 14.88
CA TYR A 574 7.36 9.21 14.33
C TYR A 574 6.30 10.05 15.06
N GLY A 575 6.46 10.31 16.36
CA GLY A 575 5.60 11.23 17.11
C GLY A 575 5.72 12.67 16.60
N PHE A 576 6.93 13.17 16.39
CA PHE A 576 7.17 14.49 15.80
C PHE A 576 6.53 14.60 14.42
N THR A 577 6.71 13.59 13.56
CA THR A 577 6.14 13.61 12.22
C THR A 577 4.61 13.54 12.24
N THR A 578 4.05 12.76 13.16
CA THR A 578 2.60 12.72 13.40
C THR A 578 2.07 14.09 13.79
N ALA A 579 2.75 14.78 14.73
CA ALA A 579 2.39 16.13 15.13
C ALA A 579 2.52 17.13 13.98
N ALA A 580 3.58 17.04 13.18
CA ALA A 580 3.81 17.90 12.01
C ALA A 580 2.70 17.78 10.95
N MET A 581 2.10 16.60 10.79
CA MET A 581 0.93 16.39 9.91
C MET A 581 -0.38 16.79 10.59
N MET A 582 -0.51 16.53 11.89
CA MET A 582 -1.78 16.69 12.62
C MET A 582 -2.09 18.15 12.98
N ILE A 583 -1.09 18.94 13.39
CA ILE A 583 -1.32 20.32 13.85
C ILE A 583 -1.94 21.21 12.76
N PRO A 584 -1.40 21.27 11.52
CA PRO A 584 -2.01 22.09 10.47
C PRO A 584 -3.43 21.66 10.14
N ALA A 585 -3.67 20.35 10.12
CA ALA A 585 -4.99 19.79 9.81
C ALA A 585 -6.02 20.12 10.92
N LEU A 586 -5.59 20.24 12.17
CA LEU A 586 -6.45 20.66 13.29
C LEU A 586 -6.76 22.17 13.28
N SER A 587 -5.87 23.00 12.73
CA SER A 587 -6.04 24.46 12.69
C SER A 587 -6.87 24.94 11.51
N GLU A 588 -6.67 24.36 10.32
CA GLU A 588 -7.36 24.76 9.09
C GLU A 588 -7.98 23.53 8.44
N PHE A 589 -9.30 23.55 8.21
CA PHE A 589 -10.01 22.46 7.54
C PHE A 589 -9.89 22.62 6.01
N ASP A 590 -8.66 22.59 5.52
CA ASP A 590 -8.35 22.80 4.10
C ASP A 590 -8.23 21.45 3.38
N VAL A 591 -9.20 21.14 2.51
CA VAL A 591 -9.24 19.89 1.74
C VAL A 591 -9.11 20.17 0.26
N SER A 592 -8.33 19.35 -0.45
CA SER A 592 -8.10 19.54 -1.89
C SER A 592 -9.36 19.24 -2.70
N LEU A 593 -10.02 20.29 -3.20
CA LEU A 593 -11.10 20.22 -4.19
C LEU A 593 -10.55 20.59 -5.58
N GLU A 594 -11.21 20.11 -6.64
CA GLU A 594 -10.69 20.17 -8.02
C GLU A 594 -10.59 21.62 -8.60
N SER A 595 -11.07 22.65 -7.88
CA SER A 595 -11.00 24.06 -8.30
C SER A 595 -9.64 24.74 -8.09
N ASP A 596 -8.72 24.18 -7.30
CA ASP A 596 -7.44 24.83 -6.94
C ASP A 596 -6.36 24.83 -8.04
N ARG A 597 -6.73 24.56 -9.30
CA ARG A 597 -5.83 24.73 -10.47
C ARG A 597 -5.96 26.11 -11.14
N GLY A 598 -6.76 27.02 -10.59
CA GLY A 598 -6.94 28.38 -11.12
C GLY A 598 -5.86 29.39 -10.72
N ASP A 599 -5.23 29.25 -9.54
CA ASP A 599 -4.43 30.35 -8.98
C ASP A 599 -2.94 30.19 -9.23
N GLY A 600 -2.60 30.19 -10.52
CA GLY A 600 -1.27 30.52 -11.04
C GLY A 600 -1.06 32.02 -11.22
N VAL A 601 -1.70 32.87 -10.40
CA VAL A 601 -1.52 34.34 -10.42
C VAL A 601 -1.26 34.86 -9.00
N SER A 602 -0.13 34.45 -8.42
CA SER A 602 0.51 35.19 -7.33
C SER A 602 1.85 35.72 -7.84
N GLY A 603 1.76 36.67 -8.76
CA GLY A 603 2.88 37.45 -9.27
C GLY A 603 2.39 38.87 -9.57
N ALA A 604 2.71 39.79 -8.65
CA ALA A 604 2.59 41.23 -8.79
C ALA A 604 1.18 41.85 -8.82
N THR A 605 0.74 42.36 -7.67
CA THR A 605 0.10 43.69 -7.60
C THR A 605 0.48 44.37 -6.27
N LYS A 606 1.54 45.19 -6.31
CA LYS A 606 1.68 46.34 -5.43
C LYS A 606 0.80 47.45 -6.02
N GLY A 607 -0.03 48.08 -5.20
CA GLY A 607 -0.74 49.31 -5.55
C GLY A 607 -2.10 49.40 -4.86
N GLY A 608 -2.14 50.06 -3.70
CA GLY A 608 -3.40 50.37 -3.02
C GLY A 608 -4.24 51.39 -3.80
N PRO A 609 -5.56 51.47 -3.56
CA PRO A 609 -6.40 52.43 -4.25
C PRO A 609 -6.23 53.82 -3.62
N ALA A 610 -5.76 54.76 -4.46
CA ALA A 610 -5.82 56.18 -4.16
C ALA A 610 -7.28 56.66 -4.26
N VAL A 611 -7.73 57.33 -3.20
CA VAL A 611 -8.96 58.11 -3.13
C VAL A 611 -8.84 59.29 -4.11
N VAL A 612 -9.76 59.42 -5.06
CA VAL A 612 -9.97 60.67 -5.80
C VAL A 612 -11.44 61.03 -5.73
N GLY A 613 -11.68 62.24 -5.24
CA GLY A 613 -12.96 62.78 -4.84
C GLY A 613 -13.89 63.17 -6.00
N ALA A 614 -15.16 63.25 -5.63
CA ALA A 614 -16.25 63.78 -6.42
C ALA A 614 -16.05 65.27 -6.73
N ALA A 615 -16.34 65.66 -7.96
CA ALA A 615 -16.65 67.03 -8.33
C ALA A 615 -17.90 67.02 -9.23
N THR A 616 -18.93 67.71 -8.78
CA THR A 616 -20.19 68.02 -9.45
C THR A 616 -19.99 69.00 -10.63
N PRO A 617 -20.89 69.03 -11.61
CA PRO A 617 -20.82 69.97 -12.73
C PRO A 617 -21.63 71.24 -12.42
N GLU A 618 -21.12 72.41 -12.81
CA GLU A 618 -21.95 73.60 -13.08
C GLU A 618 -21.45 74.32 -14.36
N PRO A 619 -22.36 74.93 -15.15
CA PRO A 619 -22.08 75.48 -16.48
C PRO A 619 -21.99 77.02 -16.52
N THR A 620 -21.65 77.58 -17.70
CA THR A 620 -21.72 79.01 -18.12
C THR A 620 -20.68 79.94 -17.46
N VAL A 621 -19.97 80.85 -18.11
CA VAL A 621 -20.05 81.58 -19.41
C VAL A 621 -18.63 81.72 -19.96
#